data_AF-A0A957L359-F1
#
_entry.id   AF-A0A957L359-F1
#
_cell.length_a   1.000
_cell.length_b   1.000
_cell.length_c   1.000
_cell.angle_alpha   90.00
_cell.angle_beta   90.00
_cell.angle_gamma   90.00
#
_symmetry.space_group_name_H-M   'P 1'
#
loop_
_entity.id
_entity.type
_entity.pdbx_description
1 polymer ?
#
loop_
_entity_poly.entity_id
_entity_poly.type
_entity_poly.pdbx_seq_one_letter_code
_entity_poly.pdbx_strand_id
1 'polypeptide(L)' 'MIVDMADFDATQTVIPTGQSGHPYNPHYDDMIQLWLNGEYRPLWFSRDAVNAAATDTLILRPAE' A
#
# COMPACT_ATOMS: atom_id res chain seq x y z
N MET A 1 -8.63 0.64 -8.10
CA MET A 1 -8.00 -0.70 -8.01
C MET A 1 -8.28 -1.45 -9.30
N ILE A 2 -7.28 -2.17 -9.80
CA ILE A 2 -7.34 -3.02 -10.99
C ILE A 2 -6.80 -4.39 -10.56
N VAL A 3 -7.64 -5.41 -10.59
CA VAL A 3 -7.28 -6.76 -10.10
C VAL A 3 -6.96 -7.64 -11.29
N ASP A 4 -5.77 -8.24 -11.29
CA ASP A 4 -5.40 -9.31 -12.20
C ASP A 4 -5.69 -10.66 -11.52
N MET A 5 -6.61 -11.42 -12.11
CA MET A 5 -7.05 -12.71 -11.57
C MET A 5 -6.11 -13.88 -11.93
N ALA A 6 -5.19 -13.67 -12.87
CA ALA A 6 -4.16 -14.65 -13.23
C ALA A 6 -2.89 -14.47 -12.38
N ASP A 7 -2.59 -13.23 -11.97
CA ASP A 7 -1.47 -12.90 -11.09
C ASP A 7 -1.84 -11.79 -10.08
N PHE A 8 -2.11 -12.17 -8.84
CA PHE A 8 -2.49 -11.19 -7.83
C PHE A 8 -1.37 -10.20 -7.48
N ASP A 9 -0.09 -10.56 -7.63
CA ASP A 9 1.02 -9.64 -7.39
C ASP A 9 1.14 -8.56 -8.49
N ALA A 10 0.44 -8.74 -9.62
CA ALA A 10 0.29 -7.73 -10.67
C ALA A 10 -0.86 -6.72 -10.38
N THR A 11 -1.65 -6.94 -9.33
CA THR A 11 -2.76 -6.04 -8.94
C THR A 11 -2.26 -4.62 -8.67
N GLN A 12 -3.00 -3.63 -9.16
CA GLN A 12 -2.64 -2.21 -9.04
C GLN A 12 -3.67 -1.44 -8.21
N THR A 13 -3.20 -0.54 -7.37
CA THR A 13 -4.06 0.29 -6.51
C THR A 13 -3.51 1.70 -6.30
N VAL A 14 -4.42 2.62 -5.98
CA VAL A 14 -4.11 4.00 -5.59
C VAL A 14 -5.29 4.53 -4.78
N ILE A 15 -5.02 5.38 -3.80
CA ILE A 15 -6.03 6.16 -3.07
C ILE A 15 -5.77 7.65 -3.30
N PRO A 16 -6.78 8.54 -3.19
CA PRO A 16 -6.62 9.94 -3.57
C PRO A 16 -5.57 10.74 -2.79
N THR A 17 -5.23 10.32 -1.56
CA THR A 17 -4.30 11.04 -0.67
C THR A 17 -3.07 10.21 -0.34
N GLY A 18 -3.11 9.48 0.78
CA GLY A 18 -2.05 8.66 1.33
C GLY A 18 -2.64 7.81 2.45
N GLN A 19 -1.92 6.79 2.92
CA GLN A 19 -2.47 5.80 3.85
C GLN A 19 -2.67 6.34 5.28
N SER A 20 -2.00 7.41 5.66
CA SER A 20 -2.06 7.98 7.01
C SER A 20 -3.10 9.09 7.12
N GLY A 21 -3.89 9.07 8.20
CA GLY A 21 -4.75 10.19 8.59
C GLY A 21 -4.04 11.29 9.40
N HIS A 22 -2.79 11.09 9.80
CA HIS A 22 -2.01 12.08 10.57
C HIS A 22 -1.35 13.10 9.63
N PRO A 23 -1.65 14.42 9.74
CA PRO A 23 -1.19 15.44 8.78
C PRO A 23 0.32 15.60 8.62
N TYR A 24 1.11 15.20 9.62
CA TYR A 24 2.58 15.29 9.59
C TYR A 24 3.25 13.96 9.25
N ASN A 25 2.49 12.91 8.95
CA ASN A 25 3.06 11.63 8.54
C ASN A 25 3.45 11.68 7.05
N PRO A 26 4.60 11.13 6.64
CA PRO A 26 5.02 11.10 5.24
C PRO A 26 4.02 10.44 4.28
N HIS A 27 3.14 9.57 4.77
CA HIS A 27 2.10 8.89 3.99
C HIS A 27 0.73 9.58 4.08
N TYR A 28 0.66 10.87 4.43
CA TYR A 28 -0.60 11.62 4.45
C TYR A 28 -1.08 11.99 3.03
N ASP A 29 -0.14 12.36 2.15
CA ASP A 29 -0.41 12.94 0.83
C ASP A 29 0.47 12.37 -0.29
N ASP A 30 1.21 11.28 -0.02
CA ASP A 30 2.24 10.72 -0.91
C ASP A 30 1.70 10.09 -2.20
N MET A 31 0.38 9.88 -2.32
CA MET A 31 -0.27 9.34 -3.52
C MET A 31 -1.10 10.37 -4.29
N ILE A 32 -1.19 11.64 -3.85
CA ILE A 32 -1.98 12.67 -4.53
C ILE A 32 -1.59 12.79 -6.01
N GLN A 33 -0.29 12.88 -6.30
CA GLN A 33 0.18 13.04 -7.68
C GLN A 33 -0.10 11.79 -8.53
N LEU A 34 0.05 10.59 -7.96
CA LEU A 34 -0.28 9.34 -8.66
C LEU A 34 -1.76 9.34 -9.06
N TRP A 35 -2.64 9.68 -8.11
CA TRP A 35 -4.08 9.71 -8.35
C TRP A 35 -4.47 10.73 -9.41
N LEU A 36 -3.90 11.95 -9.35
CA LEU A 36 -4.16 13.01 -10.34
C LEU A 36 -3.72 12.63 -11.76
N ASN A 37 -2.64 11.84 -11.86
CA ASN A 37 -2.07 11.41 -13.14
C ASN A 37 -2.67 10.10 -13.66
N GLY A 38 -3.55 9.44 -12.89
CA GLY A 38 -4.07 8.11 -13.23
C GLY A 38 -3.00 7.01 -13.13
N GLU A 39 -1.98 7.22 -12.30
CA GLU A 39 -0.91 6.26 -12.02
C GLU A 39 -1.27 5.40 -10.79
N TYR A 40 -0.62 4.25 -10.68
CA TYR A 40 -0.91 3.25 -9.67
C TYR A 40 0.36 2.73 -9.00
N ARG A 41 0.18 2.09 -7.85
CA ARG A 41 1.21 1.34 -7.12
C ARG A 41 0.83 -0.15 -7.09
N PRO A 42 1.80 -1.06 -7.03
CA PRO A 42 1.51 -2.48 -6.84
C PRO A 42 0.81 -2.71 -5.51
N LEU A 43 -0.17 -3.61 -5.50
CA LEU A 43 -0.72 -4.21 -4.30
C LEU A 43 -0.05 -5.57 -4.13
N TRP A 44 0.98 -5.63 -3.29
CA TRP A 44 1.68 -6.89 -3.00
C TRP A 44 0.72 -7.86 -2.31
N PHE A 45 0.55 -9.05 -2.87
CA PHE A 45 -0.41 -10.04 -2.40
C PHE A 45 0.27 -11.24 -1.76
N SER A 46 1.30 -11.78 -2.42
CA SER A 46 2.04 -12.91 -1.87
C SER A 46 2.80 -12.50 -0.62
N ARG A 47 2.95 -13.45 0.32
CA ARG A 47 3.66 -13.21 1.58
C ARG A 47 5.10 -12.73 1.33
N ASP A 48 5.77 -13.31 0.34
CA ASP A 48 7.15 -12.97 0.04
C ASP A 48 7.26 -11.56 -0.55
N ALA A 49 6.34 -11.17 -1.45
CA ALA A 49 6.29 -9.80 -1.97
C ALA A 49 6.00 -8.78 -0.87
N VAL A 50 5.03 -9.06 0.01
CA VAL A 50 4.70 -8.20 1.15
C VAL A 50 5.90 -8.05 2.09
N ASN A 51 6.57 -9.16 2.43
CA ASN A 51 7.74 -9.13 3.30
C ASN A 51 8.92 -8.37 2.67
N ALA A 52 9.14 -8.54 1.35
CA ALA A 52 10.22 -7.85 0.63
C ALA A 52 9.97 -6.33 0.49
N ALA A 53 8.71 -5.91 0.41
CA ALA A 53 8.31 -4.51 0.28
C ALA A 53 8.07 -3.79 1.63
N ALA A 54 8.09 -4.51 2.75
CA ALA A 54 7.82 -3.94 4.06
C ALA A 54 8.93 -2.97 4.51
N THR A 55 8.54 -1.74 4.87
CA THR A 55 9.45 -0.78 5.53
C THR A 55 9.60 -1.09 7.02
N ASP A 56 8.51 -1.48 7.68
CA ASP A 56 8.44 -1.73 9.12
C ASP A 56 7.61 -2.99 9.41
N THR A 57 7.88 -3.66 10.53
CA THR A 57 7.11 -4.83 11.00
C THR A 57 6.81 -4.72 12.48
N LEU A 58 5.54 -4.89 12.86
CA LEU A 58 5.09 -4.91 14.24
C LEU A 58 4.39 -6.23 14.56
N ILE A 59 4.81 -6.90 15.63
CA ILE A 59 4.17 -8.10 16.14
C ILE A 59 3.34 -7.72 17.37
N LEU A 60 2.02 -7.77 17.22
CA LEU A 60 1.09 -7.59 18.34
C LEU A 60 0.93 -8.90 19.09
N ARG A 61 1.09 -8.86 20.41
CA ARG A 61 0.86 -9.99 21.31
C ARG A 61 -0.31 -9.66 22.24
N PRO A 62 -1.10 -10.66 22.66
CA PRO A 62 -2.11 -10.45 23.70
C PRO A 62 -1.50 -9.80 24.94
N ALA A 63 -2.26 -8.94 25.60
CA ALA A 63 -2.02 -8.63 27.00
C ALA A 63 -2.32 -9.91 27.83
N GLU A 64 -1.62 -10.09 28.94
CA GLU A 64 -1.78 -11.25 29.83
C GLU A 64 -3.24 -11.56 30.20
#